data_AF-J3DKA3-F1
#
_entry.id   AF-J3DKA3-F1
#
_cell.length_a   1.000
_cell.length_b   1.000
_cell.length_c   1.000
_cell.angle_alpha   90.00
_cell.angle_beta   90.00
_cell.angle_gamma   90.00
#
_symmetry.space_group_name_H-M   'P 1'
#
loop_
_entity.id
_entity.type
_entity.pdbx_description
1 polymer ?
#
loop_
_entity_poly.entity_id
_entity_poly.type
_entity_poly.pdbx_seq_one_letter_code
_entity_poly.pdbx_strand_id
1 'polypeptide(L)'
;MKIIVGGKGYPEKRNIITDPSHRYLDYRSRNIWTWINVIRQRLLHQNKLFIFRPLPLMSSVDADIIHLFNEVSSGPGDWVATFETELPRVLPVGGIVKFDNPELARELRYVCSSRCKGIIAISEATRQIQLRLLEHFPREQAIIGPKLHVLHPPKPVIQEKSATVQEGPLTFIFVGKEF
;
A
#
# COMPACT_ATOMS: atom_id res chain seq x y z
N MET A 1 -13.13 -5.86 -15.47
CA MET A 1 -13.31 -4.67 -14.61
C MET A 1 -12.33 -3.56 -15.01
N LYS A 2 -12.71 -2.30 -14.79
CA LYS A 2 -11.85 -1.11 -14.90
C LYS A 2 -11.32 -0.76 -13.51
N ILE A 3 -10.01 -0.78 -13.33
CA ILE A 3 -9.35 -0.62 -12.02
C ILE A 3 -8.45 0.61 -12.08
N ILE A 4 -8.62 1.55 -11.14
CA ILE A 4 -7.70 2.67 -10.97
C ILE A 4 -6.51 2.22 -10.13
N VAL A 5 -5.29 2.58 -10.56
CA VAL A 5 -4.05 2.35 -9.82
C VAL A 5 -3.29 3.65 -9.56
N GLY A 6 -2.57 3.72 -8.44
CA GLY A 6 -1.74 4.86 -8.06
C GLY A 6 -0.49 5.06 -8.93
N GLY A 7 -0.18 4.09 -9.80
CA GLY A 7 0.94 4.11 -10.73
C GLY A 7 1.13 2.77 -11.44
N LYS A 8 2.14 2.70 -12.31
CA LYS A 8 2.61 1.47 -12.97
C LYS A 8 4.06 1.12 -12.63
N GLY A 9 4.46 1.41 -11.39
CA GLY A 9 5.79 1.07 -10.87
C GLY A 9 5.97 -0.43 -10.67
N TYR A 10 7.14 -0.81 -10.17
CA TYR A 10 7.44 -2.21 -9.86
C TYR A 10 6.45 -2.83 -8.86
N PRO A 11 6.12 -2.17 -7.72
CA PRO A 11 5.19 -2.75 -6.76
C PRO A 11 3.78 -2.95 -7.32
N GLU A 12 3.27 -2.00 -8.11
CA GLU A 12 1.94 -2.12 -8.72
C GLU A 12 1.91 -3.21 -9.78
N LYS A 13 2.93 -3.29 -10.65
CA LYS A 13 3.07 -4.37 -11.64
C LYS A 13 3.15 -5.74 -10.99
N ARG A 14 3.86 -5.84 -9.87
CA ARG A 14 4.07 -7.10 -9.17
C ARG A 14 2.84 -7.57 -8.39
N ASN A 15 2.08 -6.66 -7.78
CA ASN A 15 1.07 -7.01 -6.79
C ASN A 15 -0.38 -6.69 -7.17
N ILE A 16 -0.60 -5.87 -8.21
CA ILE A 16 -1.92 -5.34 -8.58
C ILE A 16 -2.23 -5.61 -10.06
N ILE A 17 -1.30 -5.29 -10.94
CA ILE A 17 -1.46 -5.35 -12.41
C ILE A 17 -0.98 -6.71 -12.91
N THR A 18 -1.70 -7.77 -12.52
CA THR A 18 -1.27 -9.17 -12.74
C THR A 18 -2.18 -9.91 -13.72
N ASP A 19 -3.45 -9.52 -13.83
CA ASP A 19 -4.43 -10.18 -14.70
C ASP A 19 -4.75 -9.31 -15.94
N PRO A 20 -4.37 -9.75 -17.15
CA PRO A 20 -4.55 -8.98 -18.37
C PRO A 20 -6.02 -8.84 -18.81
N SER A 21 -6.95 -9.60 -18.24
CA SER A 21 -8.39 -9.46 -18.52
C SER A 21 -8.99 -8.15 -17.95
N HIS A 22 -8.26 -7.50 -17.04
CA HIS A 22 -8.64 -6.24 -16.42
C HIS A 22 -8.05 -5.02 -17.15
N ARG A 23 -8.79 -3.91 -17.12
CA ARG A 23 -8.32 -2.62 -17.66
C ARG A 23 -7.80 -1.75 -16.52
N TYR A 24 -6.48 -1.56 -16.46
CA TYR A 24 -5.83 -0.73 -15.43
C TYR A 24 -5.57 0.70 -15.91
N LEU A 25 -6.10 1.67 -15.16
CA LEU A 25 -5.97 3.09 -15.42
C LEU A 25 -4.97 3.72 -14.44
N ASP A 26 -3.89 4.30 -14.96
CA ASP A 26 -2.87 4.97 -14.14
C ASP A 26 -3.35 6.38 -13.75
N TYR A 27 -3.50 6.61 -12.45
CA TYR A 27 -3.96 7.88 -11.89
C TYR A 27 -2.87 8.63 -11.11
N ARG A 28 -1.60 8.26 -11.23
CA ARG A 28 -0.50 8.89 -10.49
C ARG A 28 -0.46 10.41 -10.62
N SER A 29 -0.57 10.91 -11.85
CA SER A 29 -0.58 12.35 -12.16
C SER A 29 -1.90 13.04 -11.79
N ARG A 30 -2.97 12.27 -11.65
CA ARG A 30 -4.32 12.73 -11.29
C ARG A 30 -4.59 12.66 -9.79
N ASN A 31 -3.63 12.21 -8.99
CA ASN A 31 -3.69 12.24 -7.54
C ASN A 31 -3.32 13.65 -7.04
N ILE A 32 -4.27 14.33 -6.39
CA ILE A 32 -4.05 15.66 -5.80
C ILE A 32 -2.88 15.65 -4.81
N TRP A 33 -2.74 14.57 -4.04
CA TRP A 33 -1.70 14.46 -3.03
C TRP A 33 -0.29 14.37 -3.60
N THR A 34 -0.12 14.02 -4.88
CA THR A 34 1.18 14.12 -5.56
C THR A 34 1.71 15.56 -5.49
N TRP A 35 0.85 16.54 -5.75
CA TRP A 35 1.21 17.96 -5.76
C TRP A 35 1.26 18.57 -4.36
N ILE A 36 0.30 18.20 -3.49
CA ILE A 36 0.30 18.65 -2.08
C ILE A 36 1.58 18.18 -1.38
N ASN A 37 2.04 16.95 -1.64
CA ASN A 37 3.26 16.43 -1.03
C ASN A 37 4.51 17.20 -1.48
N VAL A 38 4.57 17.69 -2.72
CA VAL A 38 5.68 18.56 -3.16
C VAL A 38 5.71 19.84 -2.34
N ILE A 39 4.55 20.46 -2.11
CA ILE A 39 4.41 21.67 -1.28
C ILE A 39 4.81 21.36 0.17
N ARG A 40 4.27 20.29 0.76
CA ARG A 40 4.57 19.88 2.14
C ARG A 40 6.06 19.69 2.37
N GLN A 41 6.74 19.01 1.47
CA GLN A 41 8.16 18.71 1.62
C GLN A 41 9.05 19.93 1.35
N ARG A 42 8.77 20.68 0.26
CA ARG A 42 9.65 21.78 -0.17
C ARG A 42 9.43 23.09 0.58
N LEU A 43 8.18 23.39 0.96
CA LEU A 43 7.81 24.67 1.56
C LEU A 43 7.53 24.56 3.05
N LEU A 44 6.91 23.46 3.50
CA LEU A 44 6.53 23.30 4.91
C LEU A 44 7.50 22.41 5.71
N HIS A 45 8.49 21.79 5.06
CA HIS A 45 9.39 20.81 5.65
C HIS A 45 8.67 19.69 6.43
N GLN A 46 7.49 19.32 5.95
CA GLN A 46 6.65 18.28 6.55
C GLN A 46 6.79 16.95 5.81
N ASN A 47 6.49 15.87 6.54
CA ASN A 47 6.47 14.53 5.98
C ASN A 47 5.45 14.39 4.84
N LYS A 48 5.83 13.56 3.86
CA LYS A 48 4.93 13.09 2.80
C LYS A 48 3.79 12.29 3.43
N LEU A 49 2.58 12.51 2.92
CA LEU A 49 1.40 11.70 3.23
C LEU A 49 1.16 10.68 2.13
N PHE A 50 0.85 9.44 2.51
CA PHE A 50 0.60 8.32 1.61
C PHE A 50 -0.90 8.20 1.33
N ILE A 51 -1.46 9.27 0.77
CA ILE A 51 -2.89 9.39 0.51
C ILE A 51 -3.13 9.53 -1.00
N PHE A 52 -4.15 8.85 -1.48
CA PHE A 52 -4.68 9.01 -2.82
C PHE A 52 -6.00 9.80 -2.78
N ARG A 53 -6.12 10.80 -3.65
CA ARG A 53 -7.38 11.49 -3.92
C ARG A 53 -7.41 11.91 -5.39
N PRO A 54 -8.32 11.35 -6.21
CA PRO A 54 -8.41 11.75 -7.59
C PRO A 54 -8.90 13.21 -7.70
N LEU A 55 -8.38 13.96 -8.67
CA LEU A 55 -8.80 15.32 -8.98
C LEU A 55 -10.32 15.38 -9.29
N PRO A 56 -11.12 16.22 -8.61
CA PRO A 56 -12.58 16.24 -8.73
C PRO A 56 -13.13 16.39 -10.16
N LEU A 57 -12.49 17.21 -11.00
CA LEU A 57 -12.90 17.43 -12.39
C LEU A 57 -12.35 16.39 -13.39
N MET A 58 -11.43 15.52 -12.95
CA MET A 58 -10.85 14.45 -13.78
C MET A 58 -11.25 13.05 -13.28
N SER A 59 -12.14 12.98 -12.28
CA SER A 59 -12.61 11.74 -11.66
C SER A 59 -14.02 11.38 -12.13
N SER A 60 -14.29 11.43 -13.44
CA SER A 60 -15.50 10.81 -13.96
C SER A 60 -15.41 9.30 -13.71
N VAL A 61 -16.30 8.88 -12.83
CA VAL A 61 -16.56 7.57 -12.22
C VAL A 61 -16.89 6.53 -13.29
N ASP A 62 -15.88 6.04 -14.01
CA ASP A 62 -16.02 4.85 -14.87
C ASP A 62 -14.94 3.81 -14.52
N ALA A 63 -14.71 3.64 -13.22
CA ALA A 63 -13.90 2.58 -12.68
C ALA A 63 -14.70 1.84 -11.60
N ASP A 64 -14.58 0.52 -11.60
CA ASP A 64 -15.29 -0.35 -10.68
C ASP A 64 -14.67 -0.27 -9.27
N ILE A 65 -13.34 -0.09 -9.19
CA ILE A 65 -12.60 -0.01 -7.93
C ILE A 65 -11.27 0.73 -8.06
N ILE A 66 -10.79 1.30 -6.96
CA ILE A 66 -9.44 1.86 -6.81
C ILE A 66 -8.57 0.84 -6.07
N HIS A 67 -7.44 0.42 -6.65
CA HIS A 67 -6.47 -0.47 -6.00
C HIS A 67 -5.11 0.22 -5.87
N LEU A 68 -4.71 0.52 -4.63
CA LEU A 68 -3.50 1.28 -4.31
C LEU A 68 -2.39 0.38 -3.75
N PHE A 69 -1.14 0.83 -3.87
CA PHE A 69 0.00 0.21 -3.19
C PHE A 69 0.55 1.17 -2.12
N ASN A 70 0.60 0.75 -0.86
CA ASN A 70 1.06 1.53 0.31
C ASN A 70 0.33 2.87 0.57
N GLU A 71 -0.79 3.15 -0.11
CA GLU A 71 -1.56 4.39 0.04
C GLU A 71 -3.01 4.11 0.44
N VAL A 72 -3.62 5.05 1.16
CA VAL A 72 -5.05 5.03 1.51
C VAL A 72 -5.84 5.98 0.61
N SER A 73 -7.08 5.63 0.25
CA SER A 73 -7.95 6.55 -0.50
C SER A 73 -8.76 7.45 0.43
N SER A 74 -8.68 8.77 0.19
CA SER A 74 -9.51 9.79 0.85
C SER A 74 -10.64 10.33 -0.05
N GLY A 75 -10.76 9.79 -1.27
CA GLY A 75 -11.70 10.26 -2.29
C GLY A 75 -13.06 9.56 -2.31
N PRO A 76 -13.89 9.88 -3.33
CA PRO A 76 -15.02 9.04 -3.71
C PRO A 76 -14.54 7.72 -4.32
N GLY A 77 -15.41 6.72 -4.28
CA GLY A 77 -15.16 5.39 -4.87
C GLY A 77 -14.75 4.35 -3.84
N ASP A 78 -15.12 3.11 -4.13
CA ASP A 78 -14.70 1.94 -3.36
C ASP A 78 -13.23 1.62 -3.66
N TRP A 79 -12.51 1.20 -2.64
CA TRP A 79 -11.07 1.01 -2.74
C TRP A 79 -10.53 -0.15 -1.92
N VAL A 80 -9.42 -0.70 -2.40
CA VAL A 80 -8.58 -1.71 -1.76
C VAL A 80 -7.14 -1.22 -1.79
N ALA A 81 -6.32 -1.63 -0.83
CA ALA A 81 -4.88 -1.36 -0.89
C ALA A 81 -4.05 -2.59 -0.56
N THR A 82 -3.00 -2.81 -1.34
CA THR A 82 -1.94 -3.76 -1.02
C THR A 82 -0.78 -3.01 -0.35
N PHE A 83 -0.17 -3.57 0.68
CA PHE A 83 0.88 -2.87 1.42
C PHE A 83 2.00 -3.80 1.91
N GLU A 84 3.19 -3.23 2.15
CA GLU A 84 4.41 -3.98 2.48
C GLU A 84 4.79 -3.98 3.96
N THR A 85 4.50 -2.89 4.67
CA THR A 85 4.86 -2.73 6.09
C THR A 85 3.61 -2.52 6.94
N GLU A 86 2.94 -1.40 6.75
CA GLU A 86 1.73 -1.01 7.47
C GLU A 86 0.88 -0.06 6.63
N LEU A 87 -0.40 0.02 6.97
CA LEU A 87 -1.38 0.88 6.34
C LEU A 87 -2.33 1.46 7.40
N PRO A 88 -2.48 2.79 7.48
CA PRO A 88 -1.78 3.80 6.69
C PRO A 88 -0.29 3.89 7.03
N ARG A 89 0.54 4.25 6.04
CA ARG A 89 1.96 4.52 6.25
C ARG A 89 2.14 5.98 6.67
N VAL A 90 2.67 6.21 7.86
CA VAL A 90 2.99 7.54 8.36
C VAL A 90 4.47 7.60 8.72
N LEU A 91 5.16 8.64 8.25
CA LEU A 91 6.60 8.79 8.51
C LEU A 91 6.82 9.29 9.95
N PRO A 92 7.92 8.87 10.61
CA PRO A 92 8.28 9.34 11.94
C PRO A 92 8.40 10.87 11.99
N VAL A 93 7.97 11.46 13.11
CA VAL A 93 8.14 12.89 13.41
C VAL A 93 9.00 13.00 14.66
N GLY A 94 10.04 13.84 14.62
CA GLY A 94 10.97 13.99 15.75
C GLY A 94 10.25 14.39 17.04
N GLY A 95 10.55 13.69 18.13
CA GLY A 95 9.95 13.94 19.46
C GLY A 95 8.51 13.47 19.63
N ILE A 96 7.89 12.85 18.62
CA ILE A 96 6.52 12.31 18.70
C ILE A 96 6.59 10.78 18.63
N VAL A 97 6.06 10.12 19.66
CA VAL A 97 5.88 8.67 19.64
C VAL A 97 4.86 8.32 18.55
N LYS A 98 5.12 7.26 17.81
CA LYS A 98 4.33 6.87 16.63
C LYS A 98 2.82 6.86 16.87
N PHE A 99 2.39 6.30 17.99
CA PHE A 99 0.96 6.13 18.32
C PHE A 99 0.27 7.45 18.71
N ASP A 100 1.05 8.46 19.12
CA ASP A 100 0.57 9.81 19.42
C ASP A 100 0.56 10.71 18.16
N ASN A 101 0.99 10.19 17.00
CA ASN A 101 1.01 10.96 15.77
C ASN A 101 -0.43 11.21 15.28
N PRO A 102 -0.89 12.49 15.22
CA PRO A 102 -2.25 12.80 14.80
C PRO A 102 -2.53 12.42 13.34
N GLU A 103 -1.51 12.35 12.48
CA GLU A 103 -1.66 11.90 11.09
C GLU A 103 -2.04 10.43 11.01
N LEU A 104 -1.49 9.58 11.89
CA LEU A 104 -1.80 8.15 11.98
C LEU A 104 -3.27 7.94 12.36
N ALA A 105 -3.71 8.55 13.46
CA ALA A 105 -5.11 8.48 13.89
C ALA A 105 -6.08 9.04 12.84
N ARG A 106 -5.68 10.10 12.14
CA ARG A 106 -6.47 10.67 11.03
C ARG A 106 -6.59 9.72 9.86
N GLU A 107 -5.50 9.09 9.46
CA GLU A 107 -5.46 8.24 8.26
C GLU A 107 -6.08 6.87 8.48
N LEU A 108 -6.07 6.35 9.71
CA LEU A 108 -6.80 5.14 10.09
C LEU A 108 -8.31 5.27 9.81
N ARG A 109 -8.88 6.47 9.91
CA ARG A 109 -10.29 6.71 9.57
C ARG A 109 -10.61 6.39 8.10
N TYR A 110 -9.66 6.56 7.18
CA TYR A 110 -9.87 6.19 5.80
C TYR A 110 -10.03 4.67 5.66
N VAL A 111 -9.22 3.90 6.37
CA VAL A 111 -9.29 2.43 6.39
C VAL A 111 -10.57 1.94 7.08
N CYS A 112 -11.02 2.64 8.12
CA CYS A 112 -12.28 2.33 8.79
C CYS A 112 -13.51 2.56 7.91
N SER A 113 -13.44 3.48 6.94
CA SER A 113 -14.55 3.81 6.03
C SER A 113 -15.16 2.59 5.33
N SER A 114 -16.48 2.60 5.13
CA SER A 114 -17.19 1.58 4.35
C SER A 114 -16.80 1.52 2.87
N ARG A 115 -16.11 2.56 2.37
CA ARG A 115 -15.51 2.58 1.03
C ARG A 115 -14.22 1.76 0.95
N CYS A 116 -13.51 1.58 2.06
CA CYS A 116 -12.41 0.64 2.13
C CYS A 116 -12.99 -0.77 2.19
N LYS A 117 -12.85 -1.52 1.09
CA LYS A 117 -13.38 -2.89 0.97
C LYS A 117 -12.42 -3.95 1.47
N GLY A 118 -11.14 -3.64 1.51
CA GLY A 118 -10.11 -4.58 1.93
C GLY A 118 -8.74 -3.92 1.97
N ILE A 119 -7.86 -4.47 2.81
CA ILE A 119 -6.43 -4.19 2.81
C ILE A 119 -5.69 -5.51 2.74
N ILE A 120 -4.64 -5.55 1.92
CA ILE A 120 -3.96 -6.78 1.52
C ILE A 120 -2.50 -6.66 1.95
N ALA A 121 -2.13 -7.39 2.99
CA ALA A 121 -0.75 -7.56 3.41
C ALA A 121 -0.03 -8.50 2.42
N ILE A 122 1.15 -8.12 1.92
CA ILE A 122 1.92 -8.96 1.00
C ILE A 122 2.55 -10.21 1.66
N SER A 123 2.46 -10.30 2.98
CA SER A 123 3.00 -11.44 3.73
C SER A 123 2.34 -11.54 5.10
N GLU A 124 2.50 -12.70 5.74
CA GLU A 124 2.08 -12.86 7.12
C GLU A 124 2.86 -11.92 8.05
N ALA A 125 4.15 -11.71 7.80
CA ALA A 125 4.96 -10.75 8.57
C ALA A 125 4.37 -9.33 8.49
N THR A 126 3.97 -8.88 7.30
CA THR A 126 3.29 -7.61 7.08
C THR A 126 1.95 -7.55 7.84
N ARG A 127 1.15 -8.63 7.82
CA ARG A 127 -0.08 -8.72 8.61
C ARG A 127 0.19 -8.58 10.10
N GLN A 128 1.22 -9.25 10.63
CA GLN A 128 1.57 -9.16 12.04
C GLN A 128 2.08 -7.78 12.45
N ILE A 129 2.79 -7.06 11.57
CA ILE A 129 3.14 -5.66 11.80
C ILE A 129 1.86 -4.81 11.90
N GLN A 130 0.92 -4.98 10.98
CA GLN A 130 -0.35 -4.27 11.00
C GLN A 130 -1.18 -4.57 12.26
N LEU A 131 -1.26 -5.83 12.69
CA LEU A 131 -2.00 -6.21 13.89
C LEU A 131 -1.41 -5.57 15.14
N ARG A 132 -0.08 -5.59 15.29
CA ARG A 132 0.62 -4.90 16.40
C ARG A 132 0.37 -3.39 16.40
N LEU A 133 0.30 -2.76 15.24
CA LEU A 133 -0.11 -1.35 15.15
C LEU A 133 -1.55 -1.17 15.66
N LEU A 134 -2.47 -2.03 15.24
CA LEU A 134 -3.89 -1.94 15.60
C LEU A 134 -4.19 -2.28 17.07
N GLU A 135 -3.33 -3.01 17.77
CA GLU A 135 -3.46 -3.25 19.23
C GLU A 135 -3.53 -1.93 20.04
N HIS A 136 -2.89 -0.86 19.53
CA HIS A 136 -2.96 0.47 20.13
C HIS A 136 -4.24 1.25 19.79
N PHE A 137 -5.07 0.71 18.88
CA PHE A 137 -6.30 1.33 18.39
C PHE A 137 -7.47 0.32 18.38
N PRO A 138 -7.99 -0.10 19.56
CA PRO A 138 -8.94 -1.23 19.65
C PRO A 138 -10.24 -1.02 18.86
N ARG A 139 -10.72 0.23 18.75
CA ARG A 139 -11.93 0.56 17.98
C ARG A 139 -11.69 0.35 16.49
N GLU A 140 -10.58 0.87 15.98
CA GLU A 140 -10.15 0.72 14.60
C GLU A 140 -9.83 -0.74 14.30
N GLN A 141 -9.21 -1.48 15.21
CA GLN A 141 -8.92 -2.91 15.09
C GLN A 141 -10.19 -3.72 14.82
N ALA A 142 -11.26 -3.47 15.56
CA ALA A 142 -12.54 -4.17 15.39
C ALA A 142 -13.14 -3.94 13.99
N ILE A 143 -12.89 -2.77 13.37
CA ILE A 143 -13.41 -2.40 12.05
C ILE A 143 -12.49 -2.88 10.92
N ILE A 144 -11.17 -2.77 11.11
CA ILE A 144 -10.15 -3.04 10.10
C ILE A 144 -9.82 -4.53 10.04
N GLY A 145 -9.85 -5.23 11.18
CA GLY A 145 -9.51 -6.66 11.27
C GLY A 145 -10.22 -7.53 10.23
N PRO A 146 -11.55 -7.44 10.06
CA PRO A 146 -12.29 -8.19 9.04
C PRO A 146 -11.91 -7.86 7.59
N LYS A 147 -11.32 -6.69 7.34
CA LYS A 147 -10.88 -6.22 6.02
C LYS A 147 -9.44 -6.60 5.70
N LEU A 148 -8.69 -7.11 6.69
CA LEU A 148 -7.26 -7.41 6.57
C LEU A 148 -7.06 -8.82 6.03
N HIS A 149 -6.54 -8.91 4.81
CA HIS A 149 -6.22 -10.16 4.13
C HIS A 149 -4.72 -10.29 3.87
N VAL A 150 -4.26 -11.51 3.64
CA VAL A 150 -2.89 -11.79 3.19
C VAL A 150 -2.96 -12.33 1.78
N LEU A 151 -2.16 -11.73 0.89
CA LEU A 151 -1.94 -12.25 -0.46
C LEU A 151 -0.46 -12.10 -0.79
N HIS A 152 0.21 -13.23 -0.95
CA HIS A 152 1.61 -13.23 -1.34
C HIS A 152 1.79 -12.71 -2.77
N PRO A 153 2.84 -11.91 -3.04
CA PRO A 153 3.14 -11.46 -4.39
C PRO A 153 3.25 -12.66 -5.33
N PRO A 154 2.58 -12.64 -6.50
CA PRO A 154 2.70 -13.72 -7.46
C PRO A 154 4.17 -13.90 -7.85
N LYS A 155 4.62 -15.14 -7.83
CA LYS A 155 5.95 -15.54 -8.30
C LYS A 155 5.74 -16.62 -9.36
N PRO A 156 6.24 -16.41 -10.60
CA PRO A 156 6.30 -17.51 -11.55
C PRO A 156 7.20 -18.60 -10.98
N VAL A 157 6.87 -19.87 -11.23
CA VAL A 157 7.77 -20.99 -10.91
C VAL A 157 8.93 -20.92 -11.90
N ILE A 158 10.13 -20.60 -11.41
CA ILE A 158 11.32 -20.40 -12.25
C ILE A 158 12.05 -21.74 -12.49
N GLN A 159 11.96 -22.69 -11.55
CA GLN A 159 12.60 -23.98 -11.66
C GLN A 159 11.85 -25.01 -10.81
N GLU A 160 11.51 -26.15 -11.41
CA GLU A 160 10.83 -27.27 -10.73
C GLU A 160 11.82 -28.26 -10.09
N LYS A 161 13.07 -28.28 -10.56
CA LYS A 161 14.10 -29.22 -10.11
C LYS A 161 14.93 -28.64 -8.98
N SER A 162 15.16 -29.45 -7.94
CA SER A 162 16.11 -29.14 -6.88
C SER A 162 17.50 -28.87 -7.45
N ALA A 163 18.17 -27.84 -6.97
CA ALA A 163 19.55 -27.57 -7.32
C ALA A 163 20.42 -28.78 -6.91
N THR A 164 21.29 -29.23 -7.82
CA THR A 164 22.26 -30.28 -7.51
C THR A 164 23.20 -29.75 -6.44
N VAL A 165 23.35 -30.47 -5.33
CA VAL A 165 24.34 -30.13 -4.29
C VAL A 165 25.72 -30.28 -4.93
N GLN A 166 26.46 -29.17 -5.03
CA GLN A 166 27.85 -29.18 -5.47
C GLN A 166 28.75 -29.26 -4.24
N GLU A 167 29.70 -30.20 -4.25
CA GLU A 167 30.79 -30.20 -3.27
C GLU A 167 31.69 -28.99 -3.52
N GLY A 168 31.92 -28.16 -2.49
CA GLY A 168 32.69 -26.93 -2.64
C GLY A 168 32.49 -25.94 -1.49
N PRO A 169 33.12 -24.75 -1.58
CA PRO A 169 33.01 -23.71 -0.57
C PRO A 169 31.57 -23.17 -0.46
N LEU A 170 31.13 -22.90 0.77
CA LEU A 170 29.83 -22.30 1.04
C LEU A 170 29.78 -20.88 0.47
N THR A 171 28.93 -20.67 -0.55
CA THR A 171 28.77 -19.38 -1.20
C THR A 171 27.51 -18.68 -0.70
N PHE A 172 27.68 -17.52 -0.06
CA PHE A 172 26.57 -16.65 0.32
C PHE A 172 26.31 -15.65 -0.81
N ILE A 173 25.10 -15.67 -1.37
CA ILE A 173 24.69 -14.74 -2.42
C ILE A 173 23.69 -13.76 -1.84
N PHE A 174 24.04 -12.48 -1.88
CA PHE A 174 23.11 -11.41 -1.59
C PHE A 174 22.46 -10.93 -2.90
N VAL A 175 21.12 -10.95 -2.97
CA VAL A 175 20.36 -10.44 -4.11
C VAL A 175 19.43 -9.34 -3.63
N GLY A 176 19.77 -8.10 -3.91
CA GLY A 176 19.00 -6.92 -3.55
C GLY A 176 19.50 -5.68 -4.28
N LYS A 177 18.69 -4.62 -4.28
CA LYS A 177 19.01 -3.36 -4.98
C LYS A 177 19.51 -2.25 -4.04
N GLU A 178 19.37 -2.45 -2.72
CA GLU A 178 19.66 -1.46 -1.68
C GLU A 178 20.60 -2.04 -0.61
N PHE A 179 21.82 -2.42 -1.01
CA PHE A 179 22.99 -2.54 -0.15
C PHE A 179 24.22 -2.12 -0.95
#